data_AF-A0A7L2Z6P9-F1
#
_entry.id   AF-A0A7L2Z6P9-F1
#
_cell.length_a   1.000
_cell.length_b   1.000
_cell.length_c   1.000
_cell.angle_alpha   90.00
_cell.angle_beta   90.00
_cell.angle_gamma   90.00
#
_symmetry.space_group_name_H-M   'P 1'
#
loop_
_entity.id
_entity.type
_entity.pdbx_description
1 polymer ?
#
loop_
_entity_poly.entity_id
_entity_poly.type
_entity_poly.pdbx_seq_one_letter_code
_entity_poly.pdbx_strand_id
1 'polypeptide(L)'
;CALCRQDVDSDIAGELCHQDGLYIHENCLYHAGRMIQRGADEEGFYGFLLPDIREELKRVAQKKCCICRLLGASVTCRGRRCRRIFHFPCGVERGCISQFFGEYKSYCWKHRPVQRVWVLQQQPRSCLICLEEVAERPCYDTLVCPVCTSAWFHRRCIQGHALFSALYHFRCPCCQDVDRFQEEMFRLGIKIPNRDAAWELDGYFEDLYEDHTSCDAEQCLCPMGQQEGEANGPWRLLRCSCCGSHRIHQRCAGLEADAESWQCRDCSDTST
;
A
#
# COMPACT_ATOMS: atom_id res chain seq x y z
N CYS A 1 12.13 -0.76 19.15
CA CYS A 1 10.89 -0.37 19.87
C CYS A 1 10.78 -0.99 21.29
N ALA A 2 10.34 -0.22 22.29
CA ALA A 2 10.22 -0.63 23.70
C ALA A 2 9.08 -1.63 23.99
N LEU A 3 8.05 -1.68 23.14
CA LEU A 3 6.94 -2.63 23.26
C LEU A 3 7.24 -3.96 22.57
N CYS A 4 7.50 -3.96 21.26
CA CYS A 4 7.72 -5.21 20.52
C CYS A 4 9.13 -5.80 20.66
N ARG A 5 10.12 -5.02 21.14
CA ARG A 5 11.53 -5.44 21.29
C ARG A 5 12.18 -5.93 19.99
N GLN A 6 11.61 -5.53 18.86
CA GLN A 6 12.08 -5.85 17.52
C GLN A 6 12.31 -4.55 16.76
N ASP A 7 13.18 -4.65 15.77
CA ASP A 7 13.26 -3.73 14.66
C ASP A 7 12.39 -4.31 13.53
N VAL A 8 11.41 -3.55 13.07
CA VAL A 8 10.36 -4.03 12.17
C VAL A 8 10.12 -2.95 11.13
N ASP A 9 9.92 -3.39 9.89
CA ASP A 9 9.59 -2.51 8.78
C ASP A 9 8.43 -1.54 9.13
N SER A 10 8.59 -0.27 8.73
CA SER A 10 7.58 0.77 8.89
C SER A 10 6.26 0.42 8.21
N ASP A 11 6.29 -0.37 7.13
CA ASP A 11 5.07 -0.82 6.43
C ASP A 11 4.22 -1.75 7.31
N ILE A 12 4.86 -2.43 8.27
CA ILE A 12 4.19 -3.30 9.22
C ILE A 12 3.84 -2.52 10.47
N ALA A 13 4.86 -1.97 11.16
CA ALA A 13 4.70 -1.43 12.50
C ALA A 13 4.36 0.07 12.55
N GLY A 14 4.35 0.76 11.41
CA GLY A 14 4.27 2.21 11.33
C GLY A 14 5.59 2.87 11.71
N GLU A 15 5.61 4.20 11.74
CA GLU A 15 6.82 4.98 12.01
C GLU A 15 7.41 4.67 13.39
N LEU A 16 8.75 4.63 13.50
CA LEU A 16 9.43 4.52 14.78
C LEU A 16 9.59 5.91 15.42
N CYS A 17 8.67 6.24 16.32
CA CYS A 17 8.73 7.50 17.08
C CYS A 17 9.86 7.45 18.12
N HIS A 18 10.54 8.57 18.32
CA HIS A 18 11.59 8.71 19.33
C HIS A 18 11.54 10.07 20.04
N GLN A 19 11.63 10.05 21.37
CA GLN A 19 11.72 11.24 22.23
C GLN A 19 12.24 10.83 23.61
N ASP A 20 13.11 11.63 24.24
CA ASP A 20 13.65 11.38 25.59
C ASP A 20 14.19 9.94 25.81
N GLY A 21 14.88 9.39 24.79
CA GLY A 21 15.43 8.02 24.81
C GLY A 21 14.39 6.90 24.73
N LEU A 22 13.11 7.22 24.53
CA LEU A 22 12.03 6.27 24.31
C LEU A 22 11.82 6.05 22.81
N TYR A 23 11.85 4.80 22.37
CA TYR A 23 11.67 4.41 20.96
C TYR A 23 10.47 3.48 20.82
N ILE A 24 9.40 3.88 20.15
CA ILE A 24 8.17 3.08 20.03
C ILE A 24 7.57 3.22 18.62
N HIS A 25 7.17 2.11 18.01
CA HIS A 25 6.44 2.15 16.74
C HIS A 25 5.01 2.65 16.93
N GLU A 26 4.52 3.46 15.99
CA GLU A 26 3.15 3.96 15.87
C GLU A 26 2.10 2.86 16.14
N ASN A 27 2.09 1.78 15.35
CA ASN A 27 1.04 0.75 15.49
C ASN A 27 1.21 -0.10 16.76
N CYS A 28 2.41 -0.17 17.34
CA CYS A 28 2.59 -0.79 18.66
C CYS A 28 1.91 0.02 19.76
N LEU A 29 1.88 1.35 19.62
CA LEU A 29 1.29 2.30 20.54
C LEU A 29 -0.24 2.33 20.41
N TYR A 30 -0.76 2.55 19.20
CA TYR A 30 -2.21 2.62 18.93
C TYR A 30 -2.95 1.34 19.34
N HIS A 31 -2.31 0.16 19.21
CA HIS A 31 -2.94 -1.12 19.55
C HIS A 31 -2.58 -1.66 20.94
N ALA A 32 -1.85 -0.90 21.75
CA ALA A 32 -1.59 -1.27 23.13
C ALA A 32 -2.90 -1.23 23.95
N GLY A 33 -3.24 -2.33 24.61
CA GLY A 33 -4.60 -2.62 25.05
C GLY A 33 -5.23 -1.71 26.12
N ARG A 34 -4.51 -0.73 26.67
CA ARG A 34 -5.09 0.31 27.54
C ARG A 34 -4.47 1.70 27.36
N MET A 35 -3.85 1.95 26.21
CA MET A 35 -3.40 3.31 25.92
C MET A 35 -4.60 4.19 25.57
N ILE A 36 -4.59 5.42 26.05
CA ILE A 36 -5.59 6.45 25.77
C ILE A 36 -4.83 7.72 25.40
N GLN A 37 -5.24 8.38 24.32
CA GLN A 37 -4.72 9.69 23.96
C GLN A 37 -5.37 10.73 24.87
N ARG A 38 -4.54 11.38 25.70
CA ARG A 38 -4.98 12.41 26.65
C ARG A 38 -4.42 13.79 26.31
N GLY A 39 -3.33 13.84 25.56
CA GLY A 39 -2.75 15.08 25.07
C GLY A 39 -3.39 15.54 23.76
N ALA A 40 -3.00 16.73 23.32
CA ALA A 40 -3.25 17.19 21.96
C ALA A 40 -2.38 16.41 20.95
N ASP A 41 -2.70 16.48 19.65
CA ASP A 41 -2.03 15.70 18.60
C ASP A 41 -0.50 15.92 18.55
N GLU A 42 -0.05 17.14 18.88
CA GLU A 42 1.37 17.53 18.92
C GLU A 42 2.10 17.12 20.21
N GLU A 43 1.38 16.66 21.24
CA GLU A 43 1.96 16.29 22.53
C GLU A 43 2.36 14.81 22.58
N GLY A 44 3.62 14.57 22.95
CA GLY A 44 4.17 13.22 23.04
C GLY A 44 4.19 12.53 21.67
N PHE A 45 3.65 11.32 21.58
CA PHE A 45 3.49 10.62 20.31
C PHE A 45 2.02 10.59 19.94
N TYR A 46 1.56 11.41 18.99
CA TYR A 46 0.16 11.42 18.52
C TYR A 46 -0.87 11.58 19.68
N GLY A 47 -0.60 12.48 20.63
CA GLY A 47 -1.44 12.67 21.83
C GLY A 47 -1.27 11.63 22.94
N PHE A 48 -0.38 10.65 22.77
CA PHE A 48 0.03 9.74 23.84
C PHE A 48 1.18 10.35 24.65
N LEU A 49 0.89 10.73 25.90
CA LEU A 49 1.85 11.36 26.80
C LEU A 49 2.93 10.36 27.23
N LEU A 50 4.21 10.80 27.24
CA LEU A 50 5.34 9.96 27.65
C LEU A 50 5.19 9.30 29.04
N PRO A 51 4.63 9.97 30.07
CA PRO A 51 4.36 9.32 31.36
C PRO A 51 3.40 8.12 31.26
N ASP A 52 2.32 8.26 30.49
CA ASP A 52 1.32 7.19 30.29
C ASP A 52 1.95 6.00 29.54
N ILE A 53 2.80 6.29 28.56
CA ILE A 53 3.54 5.26 27.84
C ILE A 53 4.51 4.52 28.76
N ARG A 54 5.22 5.23 29.63
CA ARG A 54 6.12 4.60 30.63
C ARG A 54 5.34 3.74 31.62
N GLU A 55 4.13 4.13 32.02
CA GLU A 55 3.25 3.31 32.85
C GLU A 55 2.78 2.04 32.13
N GLU A 56 2.37 2.16 30.86
CA GLU A 56 2.01 1.04 30.00
C GLU A 56 3.15 0.02 29.91
N LEU A 57 4.38 0.50 29.65
CA LEU A 57 5.58 -0.34 29.58
C LEU A 57 5.80 -1.13 30.87
N LYS A 58 5.65 -0.50 32.05
CA LYS A 58 5.74 -1.18 33.35
C LYS A 58 4.67 -2.26 33.48
N ARG A 59 3.43 -1.99 33.04
CA ARG A 59 2.31 -2.93 33.14
C ARG A 59 2.49 -4.15 32.23
N VAL A 60 2.98 -3.96 31.00
CA VAL A 60 3.15 -5.05 30.02
C VAL A 60 4.48 -5.77 30.17
N ALA A 61 5.42 -5.24 30.98
CA ALA A 61 6.76 -5.80 31.16
C ALA A 61 6.78 -7.30 31.46
N GLN A 62 5.81 -7.81 32.24
CA GLN A 62 5.72 -9.24 32.59
C GLN A 62 4.69 -10.02 31.75
N LYS A 63 4.08 -9.39 30.75
CA LYS A 63 3.07 -10.04 29.89
C LYS A 63 3.77 -10.79 28.75
N LYS A 64 3.58 -12.10 28.73
CA LYS A 64 4.16 -13.00 27.74
C LYS A 64 3.32 -13.05 26.47
N CYS A 65 3.93 -12.77 25.33
CA CYS A 65 3.32 -12.93 24.01
C CYS A 65 2.90 -14.39 23.81
N CYS A 66 1.64 -14.59 23.39
CA CYS A 66 1.13 -15.94 23.14
C CYS A 66 1.68 -16.60 21.87
N ILE A 67 2.43 -15.85 21.05
CA ILE A 67 3.02 -16.28 19.77
C ILE A 67 4.51 -16.58 19.98
N CYS A 68 5.34 -15.55 20.11
CA CYS A 68 6.81 -15.68 20.24
C CYS A 68 7.28 -16.05 21.66
N ARG A 69 6.39 -16.05 22.66
CA ARG A 69 6.72 -16.37 24.06
C ARG A 69 7.67 -15.38 24.77
N LEU A 70 8.00 -14.25 24.16
CA LEU A 70 8.77 -13.18 24.80
C LEU A 70 7.88 -12.23 25.61
N LEU A 71 8.48 -11.47 26.53
CA LEU A 71 7.80 -10.51 27.40
C LEU A 71 7.50 -9.18 26.68
N GLY A 72 6.67 -8.32 27.29
CA GLY A 72 6.35 -6.97 26.77
C GLY A 72 5.14 -6.91 25.83
N ALA A 73 4.37 -7.99 25.69
CA ALA A 73 3.21 -8.01 24.81
C ALA A 73 2.11 -7.05 25.30
N SER A 74 1.67 -6.14 24.45
CA SER A 74 0.69 -5.09 24.78
C SER A 74 -0.64 -5.23 24.05
N VAL A 75 -0.70 -5.92 22.91
CA VAL A 75 -1.93 -6.02 22.11
C VAL A 75 -2.81 -7.12 22.66
N THR A 76 -4.03 -6.76 23.06
CA THR A 76 -5.00 -7.71 23.63
C THR A 76 -6.12 -7.99 22.64
N CYS A 77 -6.48 -9.28 22.50
CA CYS A 77 -7.60 -9.66 21.66
C CYS A 77 -8.93 -9.24 22.28
N ARG A 78 -9.76 -8.52 21.52
CA ARG A 78 -11.11 -8.05 21.90
C ARG A 78 -12.22 -9.09 21.67
N GLY A 79 -11.86 -10.34 21.38
CA GLY A 79 -12.82 -11.45 21.30
C GLY A 79 -13.40 -11.80 22.68
N ARG A 80 -14.67 -12.21 22.73
CA ARG A 80 -15.37 -12.53 23.99
C ARG A 80 -14.59 -13.56 24.82
N ARG A 81 -14.27 -13.21 26.07
CA ARG A 81 -13.50 -14.06 27.01
C ARG A 81 -12.11 -14.48 26.51
N CYS A 82 -11.55 -13.81 25.51
CA CYS A 82 -10.21 -14.09 25.02
C CYS A 82 -9.15 -13.46 25.93
N ARG A 83 -8.16 -14.24 26.35
CA ARG A 83 -7.02 -13.77 27.15
C ARG A 83 -5.71 -13.70 26.35
N ARG A 84 -5.78 -13.85 25.02
CA ARG A 84 -4.60 -13.79 24.16
C ARG A 84 -4.06 -12.36 24.12
N ILE A 85 -2.78 -12.25 24.45
CA ILE A 85 -1.98 -11.04 24.33
C ILE A 85 -0.78 -11.32 23.43
N PHE A 86 -0.42 -10.38 22.58
CA PHE A 86 0.66 -10.53 21.62
C PHE A 86 1.35 -9.19 21.36
N HIS A 87 2.57 -9.22 20.82
CA HIS A 87 3.16 -8.02 20.24
C HIS A 87 2.47 -7.72 18.92
N PHE A 88 2.35 -6.45 18.55
CA PHE A 88 1.69 -6.06 17.30
C PHE A 88 2.29 -6.77 16.06
N PRO A 89 3.63 -6.76 15.83
CA PRO A 89 4.24 -7.43 14.68
C PRO A 89 3.99 -8.95 14.66
N CYS A 90 4.13 -9.62 15.82
CA CYS A 90 3.81 -11.05 15.91
C CYS A 90 2.35 -11.33 15.55
N GLY A 91 1.44 -10.40 15.89
CA GLY A 91 0.03 -10.48 15.51
C GLY A 91 -0.13 -10.47 13.99
N VAL A 92 0.49 -9.51 13.31
CA VAL A 92 0.47 -9.40 11.85
C VAL A 92 0.96 -10.70 11.21
N GLU A 93 2.15 -11.16 11.59
CA GLU A 93 2.75 -12.40 11.08
C GLU A 93 1.86 -13.63 11.29
N ARG A 94 1.15 -13.70 12.43
CA ARG A 94 0.26 -14.82 12.75
C ARG A 94 -1.12 -14.74 12.07
N GLY A 95 -1.41 -13.67 11.35
CA GLY A 95 -2.70 -13.42 10.73
C GLY A 95 -3.78 -12.94 11.72
N CYS A 96 -3.40 -12.13 12.71
CA CYS A 96 -4.33 -11.33 13.52
C CYS A 96 -4.84 -10.13 12.70
N ILE A 97 -5.96 -9.56 13.14
CA ILE A 97 -6.52 -8.33 12.56
C ILE A 97 -6.48 -7.23 13.61
N SER A 98 -5.89 -6.09 13.25
CA SER A 98 -5.90 -4.84 14.01
C SER A 98 -6.68 -3.80 13.20
N GLN A 99 -7.66 -3.15 13.82
CA GLN A 99 -8.54 -2.19 13.16
C GLN A 99 -8.05 -0.77 13.39
N PHE A 100 -7.84 0.01 12.35
CA PHE A 100 -7.28 1.37 12.42
C PHE A 100 -8.36 2.46 12.53
N PHE A 101 -9.46 2.15 13.20
CA PHE A 101 -10.61 3.07 13.36
C PHE A 101 -11.23 2.90 14.76
N GLY A 102 -11.93 3.94 15.22
CA GLY A 102 -12.62 3.94 16.52
C GLY A 102 -11.67 3.63 17.68
N GLU A 103 -11.97 2.57 18.45
CA GLU A 103 -11.16 2.15 19.63
C GLU A 103 -9.90 1.31 19.28
N TYR A 104 -9.46 1.29 18.03
CA TYR A 104 -8.26 0.55 17.59
C TYR A 104 -8.23 -0.95 17.97
N LYS A 105 -9.38 -1.63 17.85
CA LYS A 105 -9.57 -3.01 18.33
C LYS A 105 -8.68 -4.00 17.59
N SER A 106 -8.11 -4.94 18.33
CA SER A 106 -7.31 -6.05 17.79
C SER A 106 -7.93 -7.41 18.09
N TYR A 107 -7.78 -8.35 17.17
CA TYR A 107 -8.36 -9.69 17.24
C TYR A 107 -7.33 -10.76 16.86
N CYS A 108 -7.18 -11.78 17.71
CA CYS A 108 -6.29 -12.90 17.40
C CYS A 108 -6.79 -13.71 16.19
N TRP A 109 -5.93 -14.53 15.60
CA TRP A 109 -6.26 -15.41 14.46
C TRP A 109 -7.50 -16.31 14.65
N LYS A 110 -7.97 -16.55 15.87
CA LYS A 110 -9.22 -17.29 16.15
C LYS A 110 -10.48 -16.42 16.25
N HIS A 111 -10.33 -15.14 16.54
CA HIS A 111 -11.45 -14.20 16.77
C HIS A 111 -11.47 -13.06 15.76
N ARG A 112 -10.56 -13.07 14.79
CA ARG A 112 -10.51 -12.06 13.74
C ARG A 112 -11.83 -12.08 12.95
N PRO A 113 -12.30 -10.91 12.48
CA PRO A 113 -13.40 -10.87 11.53
C PRO A 113 -13.05 -11.69 10.28
N VAL A 114 -14.08 -12.32 9.72
CA VAL A 114 -14.01 -13.04 8.45
C VAL A 114 -15.08 -12.48 7.52
N GLN A 115 -14.84 -12.55 6.23
CA GLN A 115 -15.85 -12.23 5.23
C GLN A 115 -16.84 -13.38 5.11
N ARG A 116 -18.13 -13.06 5.14
CA ARG A 116 -19.22 -14.02 4.94
C ARG A 116 -19.94 -13.68 3.65
N VAL A 117 -19.21 -13.78 2.54
CA VAL A 117 -19.73 -13.47 1.20
C VAL A 117 -20.06 -14.79 0.51
N TRP A 118 -21.24 -14.86 -0.10
CA TRP A 118 -21.64 -16.00 -0.92
C TRP A 118 -21.01 -15.84 -2.31
N VAL A 119 -19.96 -16.59 -2.57
CA VAL A 119 -19.24 -16.54 -3.84
C VAL A 119 -19.84 -17.58 -4.79
N LEU A 120 -20.24 -17.15 -5.98
CA LEU A 120 -20.59 -18.07 -7.07
C LEU A 120 -19.32 -18.73 -7.62
N GLN A 121 -19.29 -20.06 -7.74
CA GLN A 121 -18.14 -20.90 -8.10
C GLN A 121 -17.46 -20.61 -9.47
N GLN A 122 -17.96 -19.64 -10.23
CA GLN A 122 -17.64 -19.39 -11.64
C GLN A 122 -16.92 -18.04 -11.88
N GLN A 123 -16.45 -17.35 -10.83
CA GLN A 123 -15.92 -15.99 -10.95
C GLN A 123 -14.37 -15.93 -11.04
N PRO A 124 -13.81 -14.85 -11.62
CA PRO A 124 -12.37 -14.71 -11.86
C PRO A 124 -11.57 -14.91 -10.57
N ARG A 125 -10.47 -15.66 -10.70
CA ARG A 125 -9.62 -16.12 -9.59
C ARG A 125 -8.31 -15.35 -9.47
N SER A 126 -8.24 -14.17 -10.09
CA SER A 126 -7.06 -13.31 -10.04
C SER A 126 -7.33 -12.05 -9.23
N CYS A 127 -6.27 -11.55 -8.59
CA CYS A 127 -6.30 -10.28 -7.90
C CYS A 127 -6.47 -9.15 -8.92
N LEU A 128 -7.44 -8.26 -8.76
CA LEU A 128 -7.65 -7.15 -9.70
C LEU A 128 -6.54 -6.09 -9.72
N ILE A 129 -5.56 -6.18 -8.81
CA ILE A 129 -4.46 -5.21 -8.70
C ILE A 129 -3.19 -5.77 -9.35
N CYS A 130 -2.77 -6.98 -8.97
CA CYS A 130 -1.53 -7.59 -9.50
C CYS A 130 -1.78 -8.64 -10.59
N LEU A 131 -3.03 -9.00 -10.87
CA LEU A 131 -3.46 -10.01 -11.85
C LEU A 131 -2.99 -11.44 -11.55
N GLU A 132 -2.30 -11.68 -10.43
CA GLU A 132 -1.90 -13.01 -9.95
C GLU A 132 -3.08 -13.78 -9.33
N GLU A 133 -2.99 -15.11 -9.30
CA GLU A 133 -3.98 -15.99 -8.69
C GLU A 133 -4.17 -15.71 -7.20
N VAL A 134 -5.43 -15.79 -6.73
CA VAL A 134 -5.81 -15.69 -5.32
C VAL A 134 -6.38 -17.01 -4.81
N ALA A 135 -6.51 -17.15 -3.48
CA ALA A 135 -7.13 -18.33 -2.90
C ALA A 135 -8.59 -18.51 -3.35
N GLU A 136 -9.04 -19.76 -3.47
CA GLU A 136 -10.39 -20.11 -3.93
C GLU A 136 -11.53 -19.57 -3.05
N ARG A 137 -11.22 -19.18 -1.80
CA ARG A 137 -12.19 -18.71 -0.82
C ARG A 137 -11.61 -17.51 -0.07
N PRO A 138 -12.47 -16.56 0.36
CA PRO A 138 -12.04 -15.47 1.21
C PRO A 138 -11.36 -16.01 2.48
N CYS A 139 -10.18 -15.49 2.78
CA CYS A 139 -9.37 -15.90 3.91
C CYS A 139 -8.65 -14.68 4.50
N TYR A 140 -7.57 -14.87 5.27
CA TYR A 140 -6.80 -13.73 5.77
C TYR A 140 -6.11 -12.99 4.63
N ASP A 141 -5.50 -13.74 3.70
CA ASP A 141 -4.68 -13.22 2.60
C ASP A 141 -5.47 -12.86 1.35
N THR A 142 -6.72 -13.31 1.24
CA THR A 142 -7.59 -13.09 0.08
C THR A 142 -8.90 -12.44 0.51
N LEU A 143 -9.14 -11.23 0.03
CA LEU A 143 -10.32 -10.42 0.32
C LEU A 143 -11.16 -10.20 -0.93
N VAL A 144 -12.46 -9.95 -0.72
CA VAL A 144 -13.45 -9.76 -1.79
C VAL A 144 -14.28 -8.51 -1.52
N CYS A 145 -14.65 -7.78 -2.57
CA CYS A 145 -15.61 -6.68 -2.44
C CYS A 145 -16.98 -7.24 -1.96
N PRO A 146 -17.55 -6.72 -0.87
CA PRO A 146 -18.82 -7.20 -0.33
C PRO A 146 -20.04 -6.82 -1.20
N VAL A 147 -19.86 -5.94 -2.19
CA VAL A 147 -20.94 -5.42 -3.04
C VAL A 147 -21.03 -6.19 -4.35
N CYS A 148 -20.00 -6.12 -5.19
CA CYS A 148 -20.04 -6.80 -6.48
C CYS A 148 -19.69 -8.29 -6.41
N THR A 149 -19.01 -8.74 -5.35
CA THR A 149 -18.54 -10.13 -5.15
C THR A 149 -17.57 -10.68 -6.20
N SER A 150 -17.28 -9.89 -7.25
CA SER A 150 -16.39 -10.22 -8.36
C SER A 150 -15.00 -9.63 -8.28
N ALA A 151 -14.80 -8.67 -7.38
CA ALA A 151 -13.51 -8.04 -7.18
C ALA A 151 -12.75 -8.75 -6.05
N TRP A 152 -11.67 -9.42 -6.42
CA TRP A 152 -10.81 -10.20 -5.52
C TRP A 152 -9.45 -9.55 -5.38
N PHE A 153 -8.88 -9.64 -4.18
CA PHE A 153 -7.61 -8.99 -3.87
C PHE A 153 -6.76 -9.83 -2.93
N HIS A 154 -5.45 -9.84 -3.17
CA HIS A 154 -4.50 -10.12 -2.12
C HIS A 154 -4.57 -9.03 -1.05
N ARG A 155 -4.51 -9.41 0.23
CA ARG A 155 -4.49 -8.48 1.37
C ARG A 155 -3.39 -7.43 1.21
N ARG A 156 -2.19 -7.87 0.81
CA ARG A 156 -1.05 -6.97 0.54
C ARG A 156 -1.37 -5.94 -0.54
N CYS A 157 -1.96 -6.38 -1.65
CA CYS A 157 -2.25 -5.51 -2.79
C CYS A 157 -3.31 -4.47 -2.43
N ILE A 158 -4.40 -4.88 -1.78
CA ILE A 158 -5.44 -3.93 -1.41
C ILE A 158 -4.99 -2.99 -0.27
N GLN A 159 -4.10 -3.44 0.62
CA GLN A 159 -3.46 -2.57 1.60
C GLN A 159 -2.58 -1.51 0.93
N GLY A 160 -1.77 -1.87 -0.06
CA GLY A 160 -0.99 -0.92 -0.86
C GLY A 160 -1.88 0.08 -1.60
N HIS A 161 -2.94 -0.41 -2.25
CA HIS A 161 -3.93 0.46 -2.91
C HIS A 161 -4.59 1.43 -1.93
N ALA A 162 -4.97 0.98 -0.72
CA ALA A 162 -5.53 1.85 0.31
C ALA A 162 -4.56 2.94 0.79
N LEU A 163 -3.28 2.60 0.99
CA LEU A 163 -2.25 3.56 1.40
C LEU A 163 -1.98 4.62 0.32
N PHE A 164 -2.06 4.19 -0.95
CA PHE A 164 -1.86 5.04 -2.11
C PHE A 164 -3.07 5.95 -2.38
N SER A 165 -4.29 5.40 -2.37
CA SER A 165 -5.53 6.13 -2.68
C SER A 165 -6.11 6.94 -1.53
N ALA A 166 -5.75 6.61 -0.28
CA ALA A 166 -6.26 7.25 0.91
C ALA A 166 -7.81 7.30 1.00
N LEU A 167 -8.34 7.93 2.04
CA LEU A 167 -9.76 7.84 2.39
C LEU A 167 -10.71 8.32 1.28
N TYR A 168 -10.37 9.41 0.59
CA TYR A 168 -11.28 10.05 -0.36
C TYR A 168 -11.36 9.34 -1.72
N HIS A 169 -10.30 8.61 -2.11
CA HIS A 169 -10.23 7.94 -3.42
C HIS A 169 -10.30 6.42 -3.35
N PHE A 170 -10.14 5.82 -2.16
CA PHE A 170 -10.19 4.37 -1.99
C PHE A 170 -11.62 3.84 -2.17
N ARG A 171 -11.86 3.20 -3.31
CA ARG A 171 -13.16 2.65 -3.71
C ARG A 171 -12.95 1.31 -4.41
N CYS A 172 -13.99 0.50 -4.55
CA CYS A 172 -13.84 -0.76 -5.28
C CYS A 172 -13.44 -0.48 -6.74
N PRO A 173 -12.30 -0.99 -7.26
CA PRO A 173 -11.89 -0.75 -8.64
C PRO A 173 -12.87 -1.30 -9.69
N CYS A 174 -13.72 -2.27 -9.31
CA CYS A 174 -14.67 -2.91 -10.21
C CYS A 174 -16.03 -2.20 -10.24
N CYS A 175 -16.67 -1.99 -9.09
CA CYS A 175 -18.02 -1.44 -9.01
C CYS A 175 -18.10 0.00 -8.50
N GLN A 176 -16.95 0.60 -8.17
CA GLN A 176 -16.80 1.97 -7.67
C GLN A 176 -17.54 2.29 -6.36
N ASP A 177 -18.15 1.29 -5.71
CA ASP A 177 -18.71 1.43 -4.37
C ASP A 177 -17.63 1.89 -3.38
N VAL A 178 -17.98 2.92 -2.60
CA VAL A 178 -17.13 3.52 -1.58
C VAL A 178 -17.56 3.01 -0.21
N ASP A 179 -18.78 3.33 0.20
CA ASP A 179 -19.22 3.20 1.60
C ASP A 179 -19.10 1.78 2.14
N ARG A 180 -19.73 0.80 1.47
CA ARG A 180 -19.76 -0.59 1.95
C ARG A 180 -18.41 -1.27 1.74
N PHE A 181 -17.71 -0.90 0.66
CA PHE A 181 -16.36 -1.39 0.40
C PHE A 181 -15.38 -0.95 1.48
N GLN A 182 -15.32 0.36 1.78
CA GLN A 182 -14.45 0.91 2.80
C GLN A 182 -14.77 0.35 4.18
N GLU A 183 -16.05 0.33 4.57
CA GLU A 183 -16.48 -0.21 5.86
C GLU A 183 -15.97 -1.64 6.07
N GLU A 184 -16.11 -2.49 5.05
CA GLU A 184 -15.66 -3.87 5.11
C GLU A 184 -14.12 -3.99 5.13
N MET A 185 -13.41 -3.19 4.34
CA MET A 185 -11.94 -3.16 4.35
C MET A 185 -11.39 -2.68 5.70
N PHE A 186 -11.97 -1.63 6.29
CA PHE A 186 -11.68 -1.19 7.66
C PHE A 186 -11.93 -2.31 8.66
N ARG A 187 -13.11 -2.95 8.60
CA ARG A 187 -13.48 -4.05 9.51
C ARG A 187 -12.46 -5.18 9.45
N LEU A 188 -11.91 -5.47 8.27
CA LEU A 188 -10.90 -6.52 8.04
C LEU A 188 -9.46 -6.05 8.34
N GLY A 189 -9.29 -4.83 8.85
CA GLY A 189 -8.00 -4.28 9.27
C GLY A 189 -7.10 -3.81 8.14
N ILE A 190 -7.69 -3.36 7.03
CA ILE A 190 -6.96 -2.59 6.02
C ILE A 190 -6.81 -1.15 6.55
N LYS A 191 -5.58 -0.66 6.65
CA LYS A 191 -5.29 0.75 7.03
C LYS A 191 -5.64 1.64 5.83
N ILE A 192 -6.59 2.55 5.99
CA ILE A 192 -6.96 3.55 4.99
C ILE A 192 -6.69 4.92 5.62
N PRO A 193 -5.62 5.63 5.23
CA PRO A 193 -5.22 6.87 5.88
C PRO A 193 -6.17 8.01 5.49
N ASN A 194 -6.49 8.88 6.46
CA ASN A 194 -7.24 10.11 6.20
C ASN A 194 -6.28 11.24 5.81
N ARG A 195 -5.92 11.28 4.54
CA ARG A 195 -5.07 12.29 3.89
C ARG A 195 -5.42 12.36 2.41
N ASP A 196 -4.84 13.31 1.70
CA ASP A 196 -4.92 13.35 0.24
C ASP A 196 -4.23 12.12 -0.37
N ALA A 197 -4.65 11.74 -1.58
CA ALA A 197 -4.06 10.58 -2.23
C ALA A 197 -2.57 10.82 -2.48
N ALA A 198 -1.76 9.75 -2.48
CA ALA A 198 -0.31 9.89 -2.63
C ALA A 198 0.10 10.57 -3.95
N TRP A 199 -0.75 10.47 -4.98
CA TRP A 199 -0.55 11.15 -6.28
C TRP A 199 -1.00 12.60 -6.31
N GLU A 200 -1.67 13.09 -5.26
CA GLU A 200 -2.03 14.50 -5.08
C GLU A 200 -0.96 15.25 -4.29
N LEU A 201 0.08 14.55 -3.82
CA LEU A 201 1.26 15.14 -3.21
C LEU A 201 2.20 15.67 -4.32
N ASP A 202 2.77 16.86 -4.09
CA ASP A 202 3.68 17.53 -5.01
C ASP A 202 4.80 16.58 -5.48
N GLY A 203 5.02 16.52 -6.80
CA GLY A 203 6.11 15.76 -7.41
C GLY A 203 5.76 14.34 -7.92
N TYR A 204 4.61 13.75 -7.55
CA TYR A 204 4.31 12.35 -7.96
C TYR A 204 4.11 12.17 -9.49
N PHE A 205 3.67 13.22 -10.17
CA PHE A 205 3.53 13.25 -11.62
C PHE A 205 4.65 14.05 -12.30
N GLU A 206 5.66 14.52 -11.58
CA GLU A 206 6.75 15.31 -12.17
C GLU A 206 7.52 14.50 -13.21
N ASP A 207 7.72 13.21 -12.95
CA ASP A 207 8.24 12.22 -13.92
C ASP A 207 7.31 11.99 -15.13
N LEU A 208 6.00 12.24 -15.01
CA LEU A 208 5.07 12.20 -16.16
C LEU A 208 5.14 13.48 -17.01
N TYR A 209 5.69 14.57 -16.47
CA TYR A 209 5.95 15.82 -17.19
C TYR A 209 7.39 15.90 -17.71
N GLU A 210 8.28 15.01 -17.28
CA GLU A 210 9.55 14.77 -17.95
C GLU A 210 9.26 14.14 -19.31
N ASP A 211 9.07 15.01 -20.29
CA ASP A 211 8.93 14.66 -21.68
C ASP A 211 10.20 13.87 -22.07
N HIS A 212 10.12 12.54 -22.15
CA HIS A 212 11.27 11.69 -22.52
C HIS A 212 11.82 12.15 -23.86
N THR A 213 12.90 12.94 -23.86
CA THR A 213 13.43 13.62 -25.06
C THR A 213 14.54 12.85 -25.75
N SER A 214 14.90 11.67 -25.24
CA SER A 214 16.00 10.90 -25.81
C SER A 214 15.58 9.96 -26.94
N CYS A 215 16.49 9.72 -27.87
CA CYS A 215 16.33 8.77 -28.96
C CYS A 215 16.55 7.33 -28.48
N ASP A 216 15.52 6.48 -28.64
CA ASP A 216 15.49 5.08 -28.21
C ASP A 216 16.16 4.10 -29.20
N ALA A 217 16.92 4.60 -30.17
CA ALA A 217 17.64 3.74 -31.11
C ALA A 217 18.74 2.95 -30.40
N GLU A 218 18.84 1.64 -30.67
CA GLU A 218 19.89 0.75 -30.12
C GLU A 218 21.30 1.32 -30.32
N GLN A 219 21.51 2.01 -31.45
CA GLN A 219 22.69 2.82 -31.73
C GLN A 219 22.25 4.17 -32.30
N CYS A 220 22.34 5.23 -31.49
CA CYS A 220 22.02 6.57 -31.93
C CYS A 220 23.12 7.11 -32.87
N LEU A 221 22.71 7.56 -34.05
CA LEU A 221 23.60 8.13 -35.07
C LEU A 221 23.75 9.66 -34.96
N CYS A 222 23.01 10.30 -34.05
CA CYS A 222 23.01 11.76 -33.90
C CYS A 222 24.35 12.25 -33.35
N PRO A 223 25.06 13.15 -34.07
CA PRO A 223 26.32 13.72 -33.59
C PRO A 223 26.18 14.56 -32.32
N MET A 224 24.99 15.12 -32.07
CA MET A 224 24.68 15.94 -30.90
C MET A 224 24.36 15.11 -29.65
N GLY A 225 24.20 13.79 -29.82
CA GLY A 225 23.83 12.89 -28.74
C GLY A 225 22.35 12.51 -28.75
N GLN A 226 21.98 11.61 -27.82
CA GLN A 226 20.65 11.01 -27.78
C GLN A 226 19.55 11.97 -27.35
N GLN A 227 19.85 12.94 -26.49
CA GLN A 227 18.87 13.88 -25.91
C GLN A 227 18.66 15.15 -26.74
N GLU A 228 19.49 15.36 -27.78
CA GLU A 228 19.45 16.55 -28.61
C GLU A 228 18.65 16.27 -29.89
N GLY A 229 17.82 17.23 -30.31
CA GLY A 229 17.01 17.11 -31.52
C GLY A 229 16.81 18.45 -32.22
N GLU A 230 16.81 18.41 -33.56
CA GLU A 230 16.52 19.59 -34.37
C GLU A 230 15.01 19.81 -34.48
N ALA A 231 14.57 21.08 -34.55
CA ALA A 231 13.15 21.37 -34.81
C ALA A 231 12.70 20.89 -36.20
N ASN A 232 13.60 21.00 -37.19
CA ASN A 232 13.41 20.53 -38.56
C ASN A 232 14.73 19.98 -39.08
N GLY A 233 14.71 18.82 -39.73
CA GLY A 233 15.91 18.19 -40.27
C GLY A 233 15.99 16.69 -39.99
N PRO A 234 17.09 16.03 -40.40
CA PRO A 234 17.26 14.57 -40.25
C PRO A 234 17.38 14.13 -38.79
N TRP A 235 17.69 15.06 -37.87
CA TRP A 235 17.82 14.82 -36.45
C TRP A 235 16.62 15.33 -35.63
N ARG A 236 15.47 15.57 -36.27
CA ARG A 236 14.23 15.79 -35.52
C ARG A 236 13.79 14.50 -34.83
N LEU A 237 13.29 14.64 -33.61
CA LEU A 237 12.75 13.53 -32.82
C LEU A 237 11.30 13.29 -33.22
N LEU A 238 11.02 12.08 -33.69
CA LEU A 238 9.67 11.61 -33.95
C LEU A 238 9.16 10.81 -32.75
N ARG A 239 7.91 11.04 -32.37
CA ARG A 239 7.20 10.25 -31.36
C ARG A 239 6.48 9.09 -32.01
N CYS A 240 6.41 7.95 -31.33
CA CYS A 240 5.57 6.85 -31.78
C CYS A 240 4.11 7.32 -31.85
N SER A 241 3.50 7.17 -33.02
CA SER A 241 2.11 7.58 -33.28
C SER A 241 1.07 6.75 -32.52
N CYS A 242 1.43 5.58 -32.00
CA CYS A 242 0.53 4.69 -31.25
C CYS A 242 0.61 4.93 -29.73
N CYS A 243 1.78 4.75 -29.12
CA CYS A 243 1.93 4.86 -27.66
C CYS A 243 2.39 6.24 -27.17
N GLY A 244 3.01 7.06 -28.04
CA GLY A 244 3.60 8.34 -27.65
C GLY A 244 4.82 8.25 -26.71
N SER A 245 5.11 7.08 -26.14
CA SER A 245 6.15 6.85 -25.13
C SER A 245 7.55 6.73 -25.72
N HIS A 246 7.68 6.17 -26.92
CA HIS A 246 8.97 6.03 -27.58
C HIS A 246 9.28 7.20 -28.49
N ARG A 247 10.57 7.54 -28.57
CA ARG A 247 11.07 8.55 -29.52
C ARG A 247 12.28 8.03 -30.29
N ILE A 248 12.43 8.50 -31.52
CA ILE A 248 13.59 8.17 -32.35
C ILE A 248 13.93 9.36 -33.24
N HIS A 249 15.21 9.58 -33.52
CA HIS A 249 15.58 10.49 -34.60
C HIS A 249 15.14 9.91 -35.93
N GLN A 250 14.62 10.75 -36.82
CA GLN A 250 14.19 10.32 -38.15
C GLN A 250 15.26 9.48 -38.88
N ARG A 251 16.52 9.91 -38.84
CA ARG A 251 17.64 9.18 -39.46
C ARG A 251 18.02 7.90 -38.73
N CYS A 252 17.85 7.84 -37.41
CA CYS A 252 18.06 6.61 -36.64
C CYS A 252 16.99 5.56 -36.93
N ALA A 253 15.77 5.98 -37.30
CA ALA A 253 14.69 5.11 -37.74
C ALA A 253 14.82 4.66 -39.20
N GLY A 254 15.79 5.19 -39.96
CA GLY A 254 15.94 4.92 -41.39
C GLY A 254 14.79 5.48 -42.24
N LEU A 255 14.14 6.55 -41.79
CA LEU A 255 13.00 7.16 -42.49
C LEU A 255 13.45 8.21 -43.52
N GLU A 256 12.71 8.28 -44.63
CA GLU A 256 12.89 9.30 -45.69
C GLU A 256 12.56 10.72 -45.18
N ALA A 257 13.01 11.73 -45.93
CA ALA A 257 12.91 13.15 -45.54
C ALA A 257 11.47 13.63 -45.27
N ASP A 258 10.49 13.02 -45.93
CA ASP A 258 9.07 13.37 -45.94
C ASP A 258 8.21 12.56 -44.96
N ALA A 259 8.78 11.63 -44.20
CA ALA A 259 8.03 10.80 -43.26
C ALA A 259 7.38 11.64 -42.14
N GLU A 260 6.06 11.64 -42.06
CA GLU A 260 5.29 12.40 -41.04
C GLU A 260 4.99 11.59 -39.77
N SER A 261 5.11 10.25 -39.83
CA SER A 261 4.79 9.37 -38.70
C SER A 261 5.77 8.22 -38.57
N TRP A 262 5.91 7.73 -37.34
CA TRP A 262 6.72 6.57 -36.98
C TRP A 262 5.98 5.73 -35.95
N GLN A 263 6.25 4.43 -35.91
CA GLN A 263 5.75 3.51 -34.88
C GLN A 263 6.91 2.72 -34.29
N CYS A 264 6.93 2.54 -32.97
CA CYS A 264 7.95 1.71 -32.34
C CYS A 264 7.69 0.23 -32.62
N ARG A 265 8.71 -0.59 -32.36
CA ARG A 265 8.67 -2.04 -32.60
C ARG A 265 7.49 -2.69 -31.88
N ASP A 266 7.28 -2.35 -30.61
CA ASP A 266 6.21 -2.94 -29.79
C ASP A 266 4.80 -2.65 -30.33
N CYS A 267 4.59 -1.45 -30.89
CA CYS A 267 3.32 -1.06 -31.52
C CYS A 267 3.17 -1.61 -32.95
N SER A 268 4.29 -1.83 -33.65
CA SER A 268 4.29 -2.40 -34.99
C SER A 268 3.97 -3.90 -34.95
N ASP A 269 4.51 -4.61 -33.95
CA ASP A 269 4.34 -6.06 -33.76
C ASP A 269 2.94 -6.43 -33.22
N THR A 270 2.17 -5.47 -32.71
CA THR A 270 0.79 -5.65 -32.25
C THR A 270 -0.26 -5.41 -33.34
N SER A 271 0.16 -5.02 -34.55
CA SER A 271 -0.73 -4.75 -35.68
C SER A 271 -0.94 -5.95 -36.64
N THR A 272 -0.56 -7.16 -36.21
CA THR A 272 -0.81 -8.45 -36.91
C THR A 272 -1.68 -9.36 -36.08
#